data_AF-A0A356UET6-F1
#
_entry.id   AF-A0A356UET6-F1
#
_cell.length_a   1.000
_cell.length_b   1.000
_cell.length_c   1.000
_cell.angle_alpha   90.00
_cell.angle_beta   90.00
_cell.angle_gamma   90.00
#
_symmetry.space_group_name_H-M   'P 1'
#
loop_
_entity.id
_entity.type
_entity.pdbx_description
1 polymer ?
#
loop_
_entity_poly.entity_id
_entity_poly.type
_entity_poly.pdbx_seq_one_letter_code
_entity_poly.pdbx_strand_id
1 'polypeptide(L)' 'MEQERLLQARDIMVDAFGRVYAMFGMPEVVGRIYGLLFFADQPLGLEDIASE' A
#
# COMPACT_ATOMS: atom_id res chain seq x y z
N MET A 1 1.66 -3.16 -20.81
CA MET A 1 3.06 -3.58 -20.63
C MET A 1 3.81 -2.68 -19.64
N GLU A 2 3.86 -1.35 -19.82
CA GLU A 2 4.57 -0.48 -18.87
C GLU A 2 3.75 -0.17 -17.62
N GLN A 3 2.49 0.26 -17.79
CA GLN A 3 1.58 0.56 -16.68
C GLN A 3 1.36 -0.63 -15.75
N GLU A 4 1.25 -1.83 -16.30
CA GLU A 4 1.14 -3.08 -15.54
C GLU A 4 2.38 -3.35 -14.66
N ARG A 5 3.58 -3.05 -15.16
CA ARG A 5 4.81 -3.15 -14.35
C ARG A 5 4.86 -2.11 -13.24
N LEU A 6 4.33 -0.91 -13.48
CA LEU A 6 4.22 0.12 -12.46
C LEU A 6 3.25 -0.28 -11.36
N LEU A 7 2.10 -0.88 -11.71
CA LEU A 7 1.15 -1.42 -10.76
C LEU A 7 1.77 -2.56 -9.93
N GLN A 8 2.47 -3.50 -10.57
CA GLN A 8 3.19 -4.55 -9.85
C GLN A 8 4.26 -3.99 -8.90
N ALA A 9 5.00 -2.96 -9.33
CA ALA A 9 6.00 -2.31 -8.48
C ALA A 9 5.34 -1.61 -7.28
N ARG A 10 4.20 -0.94 -7.49
CA ARG A 10 3.39 -0.35 -6.41
C ARG A 10 2.98 -1.41 -5.40
N ASP A 11 2.44 -2.54 -5.85
CA ASP A 11 1.96 -3.60 -4.96
C ASP A 11 3.11 -4.20 -4.13
N ILE A 12 4.29 -4.40 -4.74
CA ILE A 12 5.51 -4.81 -4.02
C ILE A 12 5.89 -3.80 -2.93
N MET A 13 5.78 -2.50 -3.23
CA MET A 13 6.11 -1.44 -2.27
C MET A 13 5.09 -1.37 -1.13
N VAL A 14 3.80 -1.53 -1.42
CA VAL A 14 2.73 -1.60 -0.40
C VAL A 14 3.00 -2.74 0.59
N ASP A 15 3.34 -3.92 0.08
CA ASP A 15 3.73 -5.06 0.91
C ASP A 15 5.00 -4.78 1.72
N ALA A 16 5.98 -4.10 1.12
CA ALA A 16 7.22 -3.72 1.82
C ALA A 16 6.93 -2.77 3.00
N PHE A 17 6.03 -1.81 2.86
CA PHE A 17 5.61 -0.94 3.97
C PHE A 17 4.97 -1.74 5.10
N GLY A 18 4.12 -2.72 4.79
CA GLY A 18 3.56 -3.64 5.77
C GLY A 18 4.64 -4.34 6.59
N ARG A 19 5.65 -4.92 5.91
CA ARG A 19 6.77 -5.60 6.56
C ARG A 19 7.63 -4.67 7.42
N VAL A 20 7.85 -3.43 6.97
CA VAL A 20 8.58 -2.42 7.75
C VAL A 20 7.83 -2.09 9.04
N TYR A 21 6.52 -1.88 8.97
CA TYR A 21 5.71 -1.63 10.16
C TYR A 21 5.76 -2.81 11.15
N ALA A 22 5.63 -4.04 10.64
CA ALA A 22 5.75 -5.25 11.45
C ALA A 22 7.12 -5.37 12.14
N MET A 23 8.21 -5.02 11.44
CA MET A 23 9.57 -5.00 12.00
C MET A 23 9.71 -4.04 13.19
N PHE A 24 8.92 -2.95 13.23
CA PHE A 24 8.86 -2.01 14.35
C PHE A 24 7.76 -2.35 15.38
N GLY A 25 7.12 -3.52 15.30
CA GLY A 25 6.10 -3.97 16.25
C GLY A 25 4.70 -3.39 16.01
N MET A 26 4.48 -2.72 14.87
CA MET A 26 3.18 -2.21 14.48
C MET A 26 2.40 -3.25 13.66
N PRO A 27 1.05 -3.19 13.64
CA PRO A 27 0.27 -4.07 12.78
C PRO A 27 0.61 -3.87 11.30
N GLU A 28 0.87 -4.97 10.59
CA GLU A 28 1.23 -4.96 9.16
C GLU A 28 0.20 -4.22 8.29
N VAL A 29 -1.09 -4.38 8.59
CA VAL A 29 -2.19 -3.73 7.87
C VAL A 29 -2.08 -2.19 7.91
N VAL A 30 -1.56 -1.61 8.99
CA VAL A 30 -1.37 -0.16 9.09
C VAL A 30 -0.29 0.31 8.11
N GLY A 31 0.79 -0.46 7.96
CA GLY A 31 1.84 -0.17 6.98
C GLY A 31 1.36 -0.31 5.55
N ARG A 32 0.54 -1.33 5.25
CA ARG A 32 -0.07 -1.50 3.92
C ARG A 32 -1.03 -0.37 3.58
N ILE A 33 -1.91 0.04 4.50
CA ILE A 33 -2.81 1.19 4.31
C ILE A 33 -1.99 2.47 4.08
N TYR A 34 -0.91 2.68 4.82
CA TYR A 34 0.00 3.81 4.57
C TYR A 34 0.60 3.75 3.16
N GLY A 35 1.11 2.59 2.74
CA GLY A 35 1.65 2.39 1.39
C GLY A 35 0.63 2.67 0.28
N LEU A 36 -0.62 2.20 0.47
CA LEU A 36 -1.72 2.46 -0.44
C LEU A 36 -1.96 3.97 -0.60
N LEU A 37 -2.09 4.68 0.52
CA LEU A 37 -2.33 6.12 0.54
C LEU A 37 -1.13 6.93 0.02
N PHE A 38 0.09 6.45 0.22
CA PHE A 38 1.32 7.10 -0.26
C PHE A 38 1.36 7.21 -1.80
N PHE A 39 0.85 6.19 -2.49
CA PHE A 39 0.79 6.15 -3.96
C PHE A 39 -0.55 6.60 -4.53
N ALA A 40 -1.52 6.98 -3.70
CA ALA A 40 -2.83 7.40 -4.18
C ALA A 40 -2.74 8.80 -4.84
N ASP A 41 -3.21 8.90 -6.08
CA ASP A 41 -3.22 10.18 -6.82
C ASP A 41 -4.25 11.19 -6.25
N GLN A 42 -5.23 10.70 -5.48
CA GLN A 42 -6.28 11.47 -4.83
C GLN A 42 -6.59 10.89 -3.44
N PRO A 43 -7.20 11.66 -2.52
CA PRO A 43 -7.69 11.12 -1.27
C PRO A 43 -8.67 9.97 -1.50
N LEU A 44 -8.51 8.89 -0.74
CA LEU A 44 -9.36 7.69 -0.81
C LEU A 44 -10.40 7.67 0.31
N GLY A 45 -11.60 7.17 0.00
CA GLY A 45 -12.60 6.79 0.99
C GLY A 45 -12.21 5.51 1.74
N LEU A 46 -12.92 5.21 2.82
CA LEU A 46 -12.69 3.97 3.58
C LEU A 46 -13.08 2.74 2.77
N GLU A 47 -14.11 2.86 1.94
CA GLU A 47 -14.59 1.81 1.05
C GLU A 47 -13.58 1.50 -0.06
N ASP A 48 -12.88 2.51 -0.57
CA ASP A 48 -11.82 2.35 -1.57
C ASP A 48 -10.64 1.59 -0.98
N ILE A 49 -10.21 1.98 0.23
CA ILE A 49 -9.12 1.32 0.96
C ILE A 49 -9.46 -0.16 1.25
N ALA A 50 -10.72 -0.47 1.53
CA ALA A 50 -11.16 -1.84 1.81
C ALA A 50 -11.29 -2.72 0.55
N SER A 51 -11.32 -2.13 -0.63
CA SER A 51 -11.54 -2.81 -1.92
C SER A 51 -10.26 -3.12 -2.69
N GLU A 52 -9.11 -2.61 -2.22
CA GLU A 52 -7.77 -2.94 -2.71
C GLU A 52 -7.24 -4.23 -2.06
#